data_AF-A0A354J5K2-F1
#
_entry.id   AF-A0A354J5K2-F1
#
_cell.length_a   1.000
_cell.length_b   1.000
_cell.length_c   1.000
_cell.angle_alpha   90.00
_cell.angle_beta   90.00
_cell.angle_gamma   90.00
#
_symmetry.space_group_name_H-M   'P 1'
#
loop_
_entity.id
_entity.type
_entity.pdbx_description
1 polymer ?
#
loop_
_entity_poly.entity_id
_entity_poly.type
_entity_poly.pdbx_seq_one_letter_code
_entity_poly.pdbx_strand_id
1 'polypeptide(L)'
;GRRFFKKEFDKVPQTAINFDSFGHSRGLVQILAKAGYTSYIICRPAKDWYDFDEQDFIWEGFAGASVLVHRSDENYNSVWGQAAEELKNFLADKQEEEVTMFLWGVGDHGGGPSRKDLSDLAKYIENTEDYNILHSTPEAYFAERKQLPGELKRVSEGLNPVAPGCYTSQIRVKQKHRLLENELYSAEKMAAAAELLFGRHYPRDVFHETVKALLFSEFHDALPGSGSSYVEEDTLRLLDHGLELVSREKHLAALALASTQPRVKE
;
A
#
# COMPACT_ATOMS: atom_id res chain seq x y z
N GLY A 1 -0.95 -9.23 3.68
CA GLY A 1 -0.95 -8.21 4.74
C GLY A 1 -1.58 -8.71 6.03
N ARG A 2 -2.82 -8.33 6.33
CA ARG A 2 -3.45 -8.50 7.66
C ARG A 2 -3.41 -9.92 8.24
N ARG A 3 -3.67 -10.96 7.43
CA ARG A 3 -3.58 -12.37 7.88
C ARG A 3 -2.19 -12.71 8.43
N PHE A 4 -1.15 -12.22 7.78
CA PHE A 4 0.24 -12.41 8.23
C PHE A 4 0.48 -11.72 9.57
N PHE A 5 0.11 -10.44 9.71
CA PHE A 5 0.26 -9.71 10.97
C PHE A 5 -0.47 -10.37 12.14
N LYS A 6 -1.69 -10.86 11.92
CA LYS A 6 -2.45 -11.56 12.96
C LYS A 6 -1.80 -12.90 13.33
N LYS A 7 -1.31 -13.65 12.35
CA LYS A 7 -0.67 -14.96 12.57
C LYS A 7 0.68 -14.85 13.29
N GLU A 8 1.53 -13.93 12.85
CA GLU A 8 2.92 -13.84 13.31
C GLU A 8 3.09 -12.94 14.55
N PHE A 9 2.24 -11.94 14.72
CA PHE A 9 2.40 -10.93 15.78
C PHE A 9 1.17 -10.72 16.67
N ASP A 10 0.06 -11.43 16.38
CA ASP A 10 -1.24 -11.21 17.03
C ASP A 10 -1.78 -9.77 16.91
N LYS A 11 -1.36 -9.04 15.86
CA LYS A 11 -1.75 -7.64 15.61
C LYS A 11 -2.65 -7.49 14.41
N VAL A 12 -3.49 -6.46 14.47
CA VAL A 12 -4.37 -6.04 13.37
C VAL A 12 -4.20 -4.53 13.16
N PRO A 13 -3.27 -4.11 12.28
CA PRO A 13 -3.03 -2.69 12.01
C PRO A 13 -4.31 -1.99 11.53
N GLN A 14 -4.52 -0.76 12.03
CA GLN A 14 -5.69 0.07 11.68
C GLN A 14 -5.28 1.27 10.83
N THR A 15 -3.99 1.59 10.77
CA THR A 15 -3.43 2.55 9.83
C THR A 15 -2.84 1.83 8.62
N ALA A 16 -3.22 2.27 7.42
CA ALA A 16 -2.53 1.90 6.19
C ALA A 16 -1.45 2.94 5.87
N ILE A 17 -0.34 2.52 5.29
CA ILE A 17 0.79 3.39 4.98
C ILE A 17 1.14 3.23 3.51
N ASN A 18 1.30 4.36 2.83
CA ASN A 18 1.69 4.38 1.43
C ASN A 18 2.44 5.66 1.09
N PHE A 19 3.68 5.74 1.56
CA PHE A 19 4.51 6.92 1.42
C PHE A 19 4.81 7.25 -0.05
N ASP A 20 5.14 6.24 -0.86
CA ASP A 20 5.77 6.43 -2.16
C ASP A 20 4.92 5.99 -3.37
N SER A 21 3.60 5.88 -3.19
CA SER A 21 2.73 5.59 -4.33
C SER A 21 2.59 6.79 -5.26
N PHE A 22 2.59 6.53 -6.55
CA PHE A 22 2.37 7.53 -7.59
C PHE A 22 0.87 7.77 -7.82
N GLY A 23 0.24 8.33 -6.77
CA GLY A 23 -1.15 8.76 -6.76
C GLY A 23 -2.08 7.77 -6.07
N HIS A 24 -3.28 8.25 -5.72
CA HIS A 24 -4.24 7.46 -4.96
C HIS A 24 -5.67 7.65 -5.48
N SER A 25 -6.28 6.58 -5.99
CA SER A 25 -7.65 6.64 -6.51
C SER A 25 -8.65 6.84 -5.37
N ARG A 26 -9.72 7.63 -5.60
CA ARG A 26 -10.81 7.80 -4.62
C ARG A 26 -11.43 6.48 -4.17
N GLY A 27 -11.47 5.49 -5.07
CA GLY A 27 -11.98 4.14 -4.77
C GLY A 27 -11.19 3.41 -3.68
N LEU A 28 -9.90 3.75 -3.49
CA LEU A 28 -9.05 3.16 -2.46
C LEU A 28 -9.63 3.37 -1.06
N VAL A 29 -10.25 4.51 -0.78
CA VAL A 29 -10.87 4.79 0.53
C VAL A 29 -11.91 3.74 0.90
N GLN A 30 -12.73 3.31 -0.07
CA GLN A 30 -13.73 2.27 0.17
C GLN A 30 -13.07 0.92 0.47
N ILE A 31 -11.99 0.59 -0.23
CA ILE A 31 -11.22 -0.64 0.00
C ILE A 31 -10.59 -0.61 1.41
N LEU A 32 -9.96 0.50 1.79
CA LEU A 32 -9.36 0.69 3.11
C LEU A 32 -10.39 0.53 4.23
N ALA A 33 -11.52 1.24 4.13
CA ALA A 33 -12.59 1.15 5.12
C ALA A 33 -13.17 -0.26 5.23
N LYS A 34 -13.47 -0.93 4.11
CA LYS A 34 -13.97 -2.33 4.10
C LYS A 34 -12.95 -3.34 4.60
N ALA A 35 -11.65 -3.06 4.42
CA ALA A 35 -10.59 -3.87 4.98
C ALA A 35 -10.38 -3.63 6.49
N GLY A 36 -11.04 -2.63 7.08
CA GLY A 36 -10.96 -2.30 8.50
C GLY A 36 -9.81 -1.37 8.86
N TYR A 37 -9.36 -0.55 7.92
CA TYR A 37 -8.46 0.58 8.18
C TYR A 37 -9.27 1.83 8.51
N THR A 38 -8.82 2.61 9.47
CA THR A 38 -9.47 3.87 9.89
C THR A 38 -8.65 5.10 9.53
N SER A 39 -7.38 4.89 9.16
CA SER A 39 -6.39 5.93 8.96
C SER A 39 -5.41 5.58 7.86
N TYR A 40 -4.79 6.59 7.28
CA TYR A 40 -3.88 6.46 6.14
C TYR A 40 -2.75 7.48 6.22
N ILE A 41 -1.52 7.08 5.91
CA ILE A 41 -0.37 8.01 5.82
C ILE A 41 0.18 8.02 4.40
N ILE A 42 0.40 9.22 3.87
CA ILE A 42 0.94 9.46 2.53
C ILE A 42 2.05 10.51 2.56
N CYS A 43 2.94 10.47 1.56
CA CYS A 43 3.89 11.56 1.27
C CYS A 43 3.69 12.12 -0.15
N ARG A 44 2.75 11.55 -0.92
CA ARG A 44 2.42 11.95 -2.29
C ARG A 44 0.91 12.06 -2.45
N PRO A 45 0.38 12.97 -3.27
CA PRO A 45 1.03 14.17 -3.82
C PRO A 45 1.69 15.05 -2.73
N ALA A 46 2.66 15.87 -3.12
CA ALA A 46 3.33 16.80 -2.21
C ALA A 46 2.41 17.98 -1.86
N LYS A 47 2.73 18.73 -0.79
CA LYS A 47 1.92 19.85 -0.28
C LYS A 47 1.40 20.83 -1.35
N ASP A 48 2.24 21.18 -2.32
CA ASP A 48 1.91 22.16 -3.37
C ASP A 48 0.77 21.72 -4.32
N TRP A 49 0.31 20.47 -4.20
CA TRP A 49 -0.80 19.92 -4.97
C TRP A 49 -2.16 20.09 -4.29
N TYR A 50 -2.20 20.62 -3.08
CA TYR A 50 -3.42 20.84 -2.32
C TYR A 50 -3.75 22.33 -2.23
N ASP A 51 -5.04 22.66 -2.18
CA ASP A 51 -5.55 24.01 -1.97
C ASP A 51 -5.69 24.37 -0.48
N PHE A 52 -5.09 23.56 0.39
CA PHE A 52 -5.12 23.68 1.84
C PHE A 52 -3.80 23.23 2.46
N ASP A 53 -3.46 23.83 3.58
CA ASP A 53 -2.14 23.69 4.21
C ASP A 53 -2.10 22.54 5.22
N GLU A 54 -3.23 22.17 5.80
CA GLU A 54 -3.32 21.15 6.85
C GLU A 54 -2.80 19.78 6.37
N GLN A 55 -1.99 19.13 7.20
CA GLN A 55 -1.49 17.77 6.95
C GLN A 55 -2.53 16.70 7.25
N ASP A 56 -3.44 16.98 8.19
CA ASP A 56 -4.53 16.08 8.52
C ASP A 56 -5.83 16.45 7.81
N PHE A 57 -6.48 15.47 7.19
CA PHE A 57 -7.77 15.67 6.53
C PHE A 57 -8.59 14.38 6.47
N ILE A 58 -9.90 14.50 6.25
CA ILE A 58 -10.79 13.37 6.02
C ILE A 58 -10.88 13.11 4.51
N TRP A 59 -10.43 11.94 4.07
CA TRP A 59 -10.54 11.54 2.67
C TRP A 59 -11.79 10.69 2.46
N GLU A 60 -12.69 11.18 1.60
CA GLU A 60 -14.01 10.61 1.34
C GLU A 60 -14.01 9.73 0.08
N GLY A 61 -14.37 8.47 0.30
CA GLY A 61 -14.53 7.49 -0.74
C GLY A 61 -15.91 7.53 -1.38
N PHE A 62 -16.24 6.41 -2.04
CA PHE A 62 -17.58 6.12 -2.48
C PHE A 62 -18.39 5.42 -1.38
N ALA A 63 -19.72 5.46 -1.52
CA ALA A 63 -20.66 4.78 -0.62
C ALA A 63 -20.49 5.14 0.88
N GLY A 64 -20.21 6.42 1.16
CA GLY A 64 -20.10 6.95 2.53
C GLY A 64 -18.83 6.53 3.28
N ALA A 65 -17.90 5.82 2.63
CA ALA A 65 -16.62 5.48 3.24
C ALA A 65 -15.75 6.74 3.44
N SER A 66 -15.02 6.80 4.55
CA SER A 66 -14.00 7.81 4.78
C SER A 66 -12.87 7.25 5.64
N VAL A 67 -11.69 7.85 5.54
CA VAL A 67 -10.53 7.57 6.40
C VAL A 67 -9.86 8.88 6.82
N LEU A 68 -9.25 8.89 8.00
CA LEU A 68 -8.42 10.01 8.45
C LEU A 68 -7.03 9.89 7.80
N VAL A 69 -6.59 10.93 7.11
CA VAL A 69 -5.31 10.95 6.41
C VAL A 69 -4.37 11.90 7.11
N HIS A 70 -3.09 11.51 7.20
CA HIS A 70 -1.98 12.41 7.45
C HIS A 70 -1.07 12.45 6.22
N ARG A 71 -0.81 13.65 5.71
CA ARG A 71 0.14 13.94 4.63
C ARG A 71 1.44 14.45 5.25
N SER A 72 2.49 13.65 5.20
CA SER A 72 3.82 14.08 5.66
C SER A 72 4.48 14.92 4.57
N ASP A 73 4.58 16.22 4.79
CA ASP A 73 5.18 17.17 3.84
C ASP A 73 6.71 17.14 3.88
N GLU A 74 7.23 16.65 5.00
CA GLU A 74 8.63 16.44 5.32
C GLU A 74 9.19 15.17 4.67
N ASN A 75 8.38 14.49 3.84
CA ASN A 75 8.65 13.18 3.27
C ASN A 75 8.65 12.06 4.33
N TYR A 76 9.19 10.89 4.01
CA TYR A 76 9.25 9.73 4.91
C TYR A 76 10.67 9.37 5.35
N ASN A 77 11.66 10.19 4.99
CA ASN A 77 13.07 9.95 5.26
C ASN A 77 13.79 11.22 5.72
N SER A 78 14.90 10.99 6.40
CA SER A 78 15.85 11.98 6.87
C SER A 78 17.24 11.69 6.32
N VAL A 79 18.04 12.72 6.12
CA VAL A 79 19.45 12.54 5.73
C VAL A 79 20.16 11.75 6.83
N TRP A 80 21.01 10.80 6.43
CA TRP A 80 21.72 9.92 7.37
C TRP A 80 22.44 10.73 8.46
N GLY A 81 22.13 10.46 9.72
CA GLY A 81 22.74 11.12 10.86
C GLY A 81 22.27 12.57 11.11
N GLN A 82 21.20 13.02 10.45
CA GLN A 82 20.62 14.37 10.56
C GLN A 82 19.19 14.39 11.12
N ALA A 83 18.62 13.24 11.51
CA ALA A 83 17.21 13.17 11.93
C ALA A 83 16.88 14.13 13.09
N ALA A 84 17.80 14.34 14.03
CA ALA A 84 17.59 15.27 15.14
C ALA A 84 17.59 16.76 14.72
N GLU A 85 18.42 17.14 13.75
CA GLU A 85 18.43 18.52 13.25
C GLU A 85 17.20 18.79 12.38
N GLU A 86 16.78 17.81 11.56
CA GLU A 86 15.55 17.90 10.80
C GLU A 86 14.31 17.97 11.71
N LEU A 87 14.25 17.16 12.77
CA LEU A 87 13.19 17.23 13.77
C LEU A 87 13.13 18.62 14.43
N LYS A 88 14.28 19.19 14.78
CA LYS A 88 14.35 20.53 15.38
C LYS A 88 13.79 21.61 14.44
N ASN A 89 14.11 21.54 13.15
CA ASN A 89 13.56 22.47 12.16
C ASN A 89 12.06 22.26 11.98
N PHE A 90 11.62 21.01 11.91
CA PHE A 90 10.20 20.67 11.85
C PHE A 90 9.42 21.21 13.05
N LEU A 91 9.91 21.03 14.28
CA LEU A 91 9.24 21.57 15.47
C LEU A 91 9.20 23.10 15.46
N ALA A 92 10.22 23.77 14.92
CA ALA A 92 10.20 25.22 14.76
C ALA A 92 9.13 25.71 13.76
N ASP A 93 8.80 24.91 12.76
CA ASP A 93 7.75 25.21 11.78
C ASP A 93 6.34 24.82 12.27
N LYS A 94 6.24 23.84 13.18
CA LYS A 94 4.98 23.25 13.66
C LYS A 94 4.56 23.67 15.07
N GLN A 95 5.05 24.80 15.57
CA GLN A 95 4.82 25.24 16.96
C GLN A 95 3.34 25.43 17.34
N GLU A 96 2.50 25.75 16.35
CA GLU A 96 1.07 25.98 16.55
C GLU A 96 0.24 24.67 16.48
N GLU A 97 0.84 23.55 16.08
CA GLU A 97 0.16 22.25 16.04
C GLU A 97 0.25 21.57 17.42
N GLU A 98 -0.90 21.31 18.05
CA GLU A 98 -0.94 20.65 19.37
C GLU A 98 -0.40 19.21 19.33
N VAL A 99 -0.63 18.49 18.22
CA VAL A 99 -0.13 17.14 17.99
C VAL A 99 0.26 17.01 16.52
N THR A 100 1.49 16.57 16.27
CA THR A 100 2.02 16.38 14.93
C THR A 100 2.87 15.10 14.83
N MET A 101 3.22 14.68 13.62
CA MET A 101 3.99 13.46 13.37
C MET A 101 5.21 13.76 12.50
N PHE A 102 6.39 13.35 12.96
CA PHE A 102 7.62 13.42 12.18
C PHE A 102 8.08 12.02 11.79
N LEU A 103 8.20 11.77 10.49
CA LEU A 103 8.75 10.53 9.94
C LEU A 103 10.26 10.67 9.79
N TRP A 104 11.03 9.65 10.21
CA TRP A 104 12.48 9.68 10.13
C TRP A 104 13.07 8.29 9.84
N GLY A 105 14.28 8.28 9.26
CA GLY A 105 14.96 7.07 8.77
C GLY A 105 15.61 7.31 7.42
N VAL A 106 16.53 6.44 6.98
CA VAL A 106 17.34 6.73 5.78
C VAL A 106 16.52 6.64 4.48
N GLY A 107 15.54 5.74 4.39
CA GLY A 107 14.64 5.61 3.22
C GLY A 107 15.35 5.17 1.93
N ASP A 108 14.60 5.15 0.80
CA ASP A 108 14.95 4.97 -0.64
C ASP A 108 15.93 3.85 -1.08
N HIS A 109 16.70 3.26 -0.17
CA HIS A 109 17.84 2.38 -0.42
C HIS A 109 17.92 1.23 0.60
N GLY A 110 16.81 0.93 1.29
CA GLY A 110 16.73 -0.17 2.26
C GLY A 110 17.41 0.09 3.61
N GLY A 111 17.78 1.34 3.90
CA GLY A 111 18.34 1.75 5.19
C GLY A 111 17.24 2.08 6.20
N GLY A 112 17.18 1.36 7.31
CA GLY A 112 16.40 1.76 8.48
C GLY A 112 17.07 2.91 9.26
N PRO A 113 16.49 3.30 10.42
CA PRO A 113 17.10 4.23 11.36
C PRO A 113 18.59 3.95 11.64
N SER A 114 19.45 4.96 11.56
CA SER A 114 20.86 4.79 11.92
C SER A 114 21.08 4.86 13.43
N ARG A 115 22.14 4.20 13.93
CA ARG A 115 22.51 4.28 15.36
C ARG A 115 22.85 5.70 15.80
N LYS A 116 23.41 6.50 14.90
CA LYS A 116 23.73 7.91 15.15
C LYS A 116 22.44 8.71 15.31
N ASP A 117 21.49 8.57 14.38
CA ASP A 117 20.18 9.23 14.46
C ASP A 117 19.47 8.89 15.77
N LEU A 118 19.44 7.61 16.15
CA LEU A 118 18.82 7.18 17.40
C LEU A 118 19.48 7.82 18.63
N SER A 119 20.82 7.84 18.68
CA SER A 119 21.56 8.47 19.79
C SER A 119 21.33 9.98 19.86
N ASP A 120 21.30 10.65 18.73
CA ASP A 120 21.17 12.11 18.69
C ASP A 120 19.73 12.56 18.95
N LEU A 121 18.74 11.80 18.44
CA LEU A 121 17.34 11.99 18.81
C LEU A 121 17.12 11.76 20.29
N ALA A 122 17.67 10.70 20.88
CA ALA A 122 17.53 10.45 22.32
C ALA A 122 18.07 11.60 23.16
N LYS A 123 19.24 12.15 22.81
CA LYS A 123 19.80 13.34 23.46
C LYS A 123 18.93 14.57 23.24
N TYR A 124 18.43 14.78 22.03
CA TYR A 124 17.59 15.94 21.74
C TYR A 124 16.27 15.89 22.52
N ILE A 125 15.64 14.73 22.59
CA ILE A 125 14.42 14.47 23.37
C ILE A 125 14.69 14.74 24.87
N GLU A 126 15.79 14.23 25.43
CA GLU A 126 16.15 14.43 26.84
C GLU A 126 16.39 15.92 27.20
N ASN A 127 16.88 16.71 26.24
CA ASN A 127 17.20 18.13 26.44
C ASN A 127 16.08 19.09 26.01
N THR A 128 14.91 18.59 25.58
CA THR A 128 13.79 19.42 25.14
C THR A 128 12.72 19.46 26.21
N GLU A 129 12.41 20.66 26.72
CA GLU A 129 11.34 20.87 27.72
C GLU A 129 10.06 21.47 27.10
N ASP A 130 10.18 22.17 25.97
CA ASP A 130 9.06 22.88 25.33
C ASP A 130 8.06 21.94 24.63
N TYR A 131 8.49 20.73 24.27
CA TYR A 131 7.70 19.74 23.53
C TYR A 131 7.77 18.37 24.19
N ASN A 132 6.65 17.63 24.17
CA ASN A 132 6.64 16.22 24.53
C ASN A 132 6.96 15.35 23.31
N ILE A 133 8.24 15.07 23.09
CA ILE A 133 8.70 14.28 21.95
C ILE A 133 8.82 12.81 22.34
N LEU A 134 8.16 11.91 21.60
CA LEU A 134 8.20 10.48 21.86
C LEU A 134 8.24 9.63 20.58
N HIS A 135 8.92 8.48 20.65
CA HIS A 135 8.80 7.46 19.61
C HIS A 135 7.43 6.79 19.71
N SER A 136 6.61 6.93 18.66
CA SER A 136 5.20 6.54 18.68
C SER A 136 4.84 5.52 17.59
N THR A 137 3.56 5.24 17.46
CA THR A 137 2.97 4.45 16.38
C THR A 137 1.91 5.28 15.64
N PRO A 138 1.64 4.98 14.36
CA PRO A 138 0.59 5.66 13.62
C PRO A 138 -0.77 5.61 14.32
N GLU A 139 -1.15 4.47 14.90
CA GLU A 139 -2.39 4.31 15.63
C GLU A 139 -2.48 5.22 16.87
N ALA A 140 -1.39 5.42 17.60
CA ALA A 140 -1.36 6.32 18.75
C ALA A 140 -1.53 7.79 18.30
N TYR A 141 -0.81 8.21 17.26
CA TYR A 141 -0.95 9.54 16.67
C TYR A 141 -2.41 9.83 16.27
N PHE A 142 -3.02 8.94 15.48
CA PHE A 142 -4.41 9.15 15.04
C PHE A 142 -5.43 9.04 16.17
N ALA A 143 -5.12 8.34 17.26
CA ALA A 143 -6.00 8.28 18.45
C ALA A 143 -5.99 9.60 19.22
N GLU A 144 -4.83 10.24 19.32
CA GLU A 144 -4.66 11.55 19.95
C GLU A 144 -5.23 12.67 19.07
N ARG A 145 -4.93 12.64 17.77
CA ARG A 145 -5.43 13.62 16.80
C ARG A 145 -6.95 13.73 16.75
N LYS A 146 -7.66 12.60 16.97
CA LYS A 146 -9.14 12.54 17.01
C LYS A 146 -9.75 13.20 18.25
N GLN A 147 -8.97 13.42 19.30
CA GLN A 147 -9.43 14.08 20.53
C GLN A 147 -9.33 15.60 20.44
N LEU A 148 -8.52 16.11 19.50
CA LEU A 148 -8.36 17.55 19.29
C LEU A 148 -9.63 18.18 18.70
N PRO A 149 -10.00 19.39 19.14
CA PRO A 149 -11.10 20.13 18.56
C PRO A 149 -10.79 20.61 17.14
N GLY A 150 -11.83 21.00 16.41
CA GLY A 150 -11.71 21.53 15.04
C GLY A 150 -12.24 20.58 13.97
N GLU A 151 -12.87 21.15 12.95
CA GLU A 151 -13.32 20.39 11.80
C GLU A 151 -12.15 20.21 10.82
N LEU A 152 -11.92 18.97 10.40
CA LEU A 152 -10.92 18.64 9.39
C LEU A 152 -11.46 18.90 7.99
N LYS A 153 -10.60 19.41 7.10
CA LYS A 153 -10.89 19.50 5.67
C LYS A 153 -11.37 18.12 5.16
N ARG A 154 -12.44 18.14 4.38
CA ARG A 154 -12.94 16.96 3.66
C ARG A 154 -12.49 17.02 2.21
N VAL A 155 -11.92 15.93 1.73
CA VAL A 155 -11.45 15.78 0.34
C VAL A 155 -12.21 14.62 -0.29
N SER A 156 -12.91 14.86 -1.39
CA SER A 156 -13.66 13.82 -2.11
C SER A 156 -13.00 13.39 -3.42
N GLU A 157 -11.95 14.08 -3.85
CA GLU A 157 -11.30 13.79 -5.14
C GLU A 157 -10.22 12.71 -5.00
N GLY A 158 -9.78 12.16 -6.13
CA GLY A 158 -8.58 11.32 -6.17
C GLY A 158 -7.33 12.15 -5.96
N LEU A 159 -6.33 11.61 -5.27
CA LEU A 159 -5.05 12.28 -5.04
C LEU A 159 -4.12 11.98 -6.22
N ASN A 160 -4.44 12.54 -7.38
CA ASN A 160 -3.82 12.27 -8.68
C ASN A 160 -3.78 13.55 -9.54
N PRO A 161 -2.94 13.59 -10.60
CA PRO A 161 -1.91 12.61 -10.97
C PRO A 161 -0.63 12.75 -10.14
N VAL A 162 0.20 11.70 -10.08
CA VAL A 162 1.58 11.78 -9.57
C VAL A 162 2.44 10.95 -10.52
N ALA A 163 3.59 11.48 -10.93
CA ALA A 163 4.51 10.83 -11.89
C ALA A 163 3.80 10.21 -13.11
N PRO A 164 3.05 10.99 -13.92
CA PRO A 164 2.16 10.46 -14.96
C PRO A 164 2.87 9.66 -16.07
N GLY A 165 4.18 9.82 -16.25
CA GLY A 165 4.98 8.96 -17.16
C GLY A 165 4.94 7.48 -16.79
N CYS A 166 4.78 7.18 -15.49
CA CYS A 166 4.67 5.81 -14.98
C CYS A 166 3.34 5.14 -15.40
N TYR A 167 2.37 5.90 -15.91
CA TYR A 167 1.10 5.32 -16.39
C TYR A 167 1.26 4.63 -17.75
N THR A 168 2.30 4.98 -18.52
CA THR A 168 2.56 4.42 -19.87
C THR A 168 3.90 3.67 -19.98
N SER A 169 4.88 3.96 -19.11
CA SER A 169 6.19 3.28 -19.09
C SER A 169 6.07 1.75 -18.99
N GLN A 170 7.05 1.00 -19.50
CA GLN A 170 7.13 -0.47 -19.44
C GLN A 170 5.78 -1.17 -19.73
N ILE A 171 5.15 -0.83 -20.86
CA ILE A 171 3.79 -1.29 -21.22
C ILE A 171 3.64 -2.83 -21.21
N ARG A 172 4.73 -3.57 -21.47
CA ARG A 172 4.76 -5.04 -21.44
C ARG A 172 4.41 -5.58 -20.05
N VAL A 173 4.92 -4.94 -18.99
CA VAL A 173 4.60 -5.30 -17.60
C VAL A 173 3.11 -5.09 -17.34
N LYS A 174 2.58 -3.92 -17.70
CA LYS A 174 1.16 -3.57 -17.51
C LYS A 174 0.20 -4.51 -18.27
N GLN A 175 0.53 -4.86 -19.51
CA GLN A 175 -0.25 -5.80 -20.32
C GLN A 175 -0.26 -7.20 -19.70
N LYS A 176 0.91 -7.68 -19.25
CA LYS A 176 1.04 -9.02 -18.66
C LYS A 176 0.42 -9.09 -17.24
N HIS A 177 0.55 -8.03 -16.45
CA HIS A 177 -0.15 -7.87 -15.17
C HIS A 177 -1.67 -7.97 -15.37
N ARG A 178 -2.22 -7.20 -16.31
CA ARG A 178 -3.66 -7.24 -16.63
C ARG A 178 -4.10 -8.61 -17.12
N LEU A 179 -3.28 -9.29 -17.92
CA LEU A 179 -3.55 -10.65 -18.36
C LEU A 179 -3.62 -11.62 -17.17
N LEU A 180 -2.63 -11.57 -16.27
CA LEU A 180 -2.60 -12.44 -15.09
C LEU A 180 -3.78 -12.17 -14.15
N GLU A 181 -4.11 -10.90 -13.89
CA GLU A 181 -5.27 -10.52 -13.08
C GLU A 181 -6.57 -11.16 -13.62
N ASN A 182 -6.79 -11.06 -14.94
CA ASN A 182 -7.97 -11.63 -15.58
C ASN A 182 -7.97 -13.17 -15.57
N GLU A 183 -6.83 -13.80 -15.84
CA GLU A 183 -6.69 -15.25 -15.86
C GLU A 183 -6.87 -15.84 -14.46
N LEU A 184 -6.30 -15.21 -13.42
CA LEU A 184 -6.50 -15.59 -12.03
C LEU A 184 -7.99 -15.54 -11.65
N TYR A 185 -8.67 -14.42 -11.94
CA TYR A 185 -10.09 -14.27 -11.65
C TYR A 185 -10.96 -15.32 -12.36
N SER A 186 -10.67 -15.58 -13.64
CA SER A 186 -11.39 -16.60 -14.40
C SER A 186 -11.12 -18.01 -13.87
N ALA A 187 -9.86 -18.35 -13.61
CA ALA A 187 -9.46 -19.68 -13.17
C ALA A 187 -10.02 -20.02 -11.79
N GLU A 188 -9.97 -19.07 -10.85
CA GLU A 188 -10.51 -19.24 -9.49
C GLU A 188 -12.02 -19.51 -9.51
N LYS A 189 -12.78 -18.75 -10.33
CA LYS A 189 -14.22 -18.99 -10.52
C LYS A 189 -14.50 -20.37 -11.09
N MET A 190 -13.76 -20.77 -12.12
CA MET A 190 -13.95 -22.08 -12.75
C MET A 190 -13.63 -23.21 -11.77
N ALA A 191 -12.54 -23.09 -11.00
CA ALA A 191 -12.15 -24.08 -10.01
C ALA A 191 -13.17 -24.19 -8.87
N ALA A 192 -13.70 -23.07 -8.38
CA ALA A 192 -14.76 -23.07 -7.36
C ALA A 192 -16.05 -23.74 -7.87
N ALA A 193 -16.45 -23.43 -9.11
CA ALA A 193 -17.59 -24.10 -9.74
C ALA A 193 -17.35 -25.60 -9.94
N ALA A 194 -16.15 -26.00 -10.37
CA ALA A 194 -15.79 -27.39 -10.55
C ALA A 194 -15.79 -28.19 -9.23
N GLU A 195 -15.40 -27.56 -8.11
CA GLU A 195 -15.50 -28.17 -6.78
C GLU A 195 -16.96 -28.42 -6.39
N LEU A 196 -17.79 -27.39 -6.50
CA LEU A 196 -19.19 -27.46 -6.10
C LEU A 196 -20.03 -28.42 -6.95
N LEU A 197 -19.78 -28.48 -8.26
CA LEU A 197 -20.61 -29.22 -9.20
C LEU A 197 -20.09 -30.63 -9.49
N PHE A 198 -18.77 -30.83 -9.43
CA PHE A 198 -18.11 -32.06 -9.89
C PHE A 198 -17.11 -32.64 -8.88
N GLY A 199 -17.00 -32.06 -7.67
CA GLY A 199 -16.14 -32.59 -6.61
C GLY A 199 -14.64 -32.43 -6.88
N ARG A 200 -14.23 -31.63 -7.86
CA ARG A 200 -12.82 -31.33 -8.10
C ARG A 200 -12.29 -30.44 -6.98
N HIS A 201 -11.36 -30.93 -6.16
CA HIS A 201 -10.79 -30.16 -5.06
C HIS A 201 -10.26 -28.78 -5.52
N TYR A 202 -10.63 -27.72 -4.79
CA TYR A 202 -10.18 -26.36 -5.09
C TYR A 202 -8.69 -26.17 -4.74
N PRO A 203 -7.84 -25.77 -5.70
CA PRO A 203 -6.38 -25.74 -5.57
C PRO A 203 -5.91 -24.49 -4.79
N ARG A 204 -6.20 -24.44 -3.49
CA ARG A 204 -5.91 -23.29 -2.60
C ARG A 204 -4.48 -22.79 -2.70
N ASP A 205 -3.51 -23.71 -2.66
CA ASP A 205 -2.10 -23.34 -2.61
C ASP A 205 -1.63 -22.72 -3.93
N VAL A 206 -2.13 -23.20 -5.07
CA VAL A 206 -1.81 -22.66 -6.39
C VAL A 206 -2.33 -21.24 -6.52
N PHE A 207 -3.60 -20.99 -6.19
CA PHE A 207 -4.15 -19.64 -6.22
C PHE A 207 -3.49 -18.71 -5.22
N HIS A 208 -3.15 -19.22 -4.03
CA HIS A 208 -2.43 -18.43 -3.05
C HIS A 208 -1.06 -17.97 -3.58
N GLU A 209 -0.32 -18.86 -4.26
CA GLU A 209 0.97 -18.55 -4.85
C GLU A 209 0.84 -17.59 -6.04
N THR A 210 -0.15 -17.79 -6.92
CA THR A 210 -0.41 -16.83 -8.01
C THR A 210 -0.77 -15.45 -7.48
N VAL A 211 -1.59 -15.35 -6.42
CA VAL A 211 -1.91 -14.06 -5.78
C VAL A 211 -0.64 -13.40 -5.24
N LYS A 212 0.30 -14.16 -4.66
CA LYS A 212 1.58 -13.57 -4.24
C LYS A 212 2.39 -13.06 -5.43
N ALA A 213 2.48 -13.82 -6.52
CA ALA A 213 3.19 -13.39 -7.73
C ALA A 213 2.59 -12.10 -8.30
N LEU A 214 1.26 -12.01 -8.38
CA LEU A 214 0.54 -10.82 -8.82
C LEU A 214 0.83 -9.63 -7.88
N LEU A 215 0.58 -9.76 -6.58
CA LEU A 215 0.74 -8.67 -5.60
C LEU A 215 2.20 -8.20 -5.47
N PHE A 216 3.17 -9.10 -5.62
CA PHE A 216 4.58 -8.72 -5.59
C PHE A 216 5.00 -7.93 -6.85
N SER A 217 4.41 -8.25 -8.01
CA SER A 217 4.59 -7.47 -9.24
C SER A 217 3.95 -6.07 -9.17
N GLU A 218 3.00 -5.84 -8.26
CA GLU A 218 2.31 -4.57 -8.03
C GLU A 218 3.10 -3.57 -7.17
N PHE A 219 4.35 -3.88 -6.82
CA PHE A 219 5.22 -2.94 -6.13
C PHE A 219 5.31 -1.61 -6.90
N HIS A 220 5.35 -0.49 -6.15
CA HIS A 220 5.16 0.85 -6.71
C HIS A 220 6.26 1.29 -7.69
N ASP A 221 7.42 0.64 -7.72
CA ASP A 221 8.41 0.84 -8.78
C ASP A 221 8.39 -0.20 -9.90
N ALA A 222 7.78 -1.36 -9.66
CA ALA A 222 7.72 -2.46 -10.60
C ALA A 222 6.58 -2.27 -11.62
N LEU A 223 5.32 -2.27 -11.16
CA LEU A 223 4.17 -2.14 -12.05
C LEU A 223 4.12 -0.78 -12.77
N PRO A 224 4.41 0.35 -12.10
CA PRO A 224 4.48 1.65 -12.77
C PRO A 224 5.66 1.75 -13.75
N GLY A 225 6.69 0.91 -13.62
CA GLY A 225 7.79 0.84 -14.57
C GLY A 225 8.79 2.00 -14.43
N SER A 226 9.11 2.35 -13.19
CA SER A 226 10.15 3.32 -12.79
C SER A 226 11.46 2.64 -12.36
N GLY A 227 11.48 1.31 -12.25
CA GLY A 227 12.69 0.54 -11.98
C GLY A 227 13.63 0.37 -13.18
N SER A 228 14.80 -0.23 -12.93
CA SER A 228 15.77 -0.57 -13.98
C SER A 228 15.26 -1.69 -14.91
N SER A 229 15.95 -1.92 -16.03
CA SER A 229 15.63 -3.03 -16.94
C SER A 229 15.69 -4.41 -16.26
N TYR A 230 16.52 -4.58 -15.25
CA TYR A 230 16.57 -5.81 -14.46
C TYR A 230 15.28 -6.03 -13.66
N VAL A 231 14.70 -4.95 -13.10
CA VAL A 231 13.41 -5.00 -12.40
C VAL A 231 12.29 -5.33 -13.38
N GLU A 232 12.30 -4.73 -14.58
CA GLU A 232 11.32 -5.06 -15.64
C GLU A 232 11.36 -6.56 -15.99
N GLU A 233 12.56 -7.09 -16.27
CA GLU A 233 12.73 -8.50 -16.63
C GLU A 233 12.29 -9.45 -15.53
N ASP A 234 12.65 -9.18 -14.28
CA ASP A 234 12.27 -10.01 -13.14
C ASP A 234 10.75 -9.98 -12.91
N THR A 235 10.13 -8.80 -13.01
CA THR A 235 8.68 -8.62 -12.92
C THR A 235 7.95 -9.42 -14.01
N LEU A 236 8.45 -9.40 -15.24
CA LEU A 236 7.87 -10.20 -16.34
C LEU A 236 7.99 -11.71 -16.07
N ARG A 237 9.12 -12.19 -15.55
CA ARG A 237 9.31 -13.61 -15.17
C ARG A 237 8.34 -14.03 -14.07
N LEU A 238 8.13 -13.18 -13.07
CA LEU A 238 7.19 -13.46 -11.98
C LEU A 238 5.73 -13.52 -12.46
N LEU A 239 5.36 -12.62 -13.36
CA LEU A 239 4.04 -12.63 -14.00
C LEU A 239 3.84 -13.89 -14.86
N ASP A 240 4.87 -14.33 -15.61
CA ASP A 240 4.82 -15.59 -16.38
C ASP A 240 4.69 -16.82 -15.49
N HIS A 241 5.36 -16.83 -14.34
CA HIS A 241 5.18 -17.88 -13.33
C HIS A 241 3.72 -17.96 -12.86
N GLY A 242 3.12 -16.82 -12.52
CA GLY A 242 1.71 -16.75 -12.15
C GLY A 242 0.77 -17.27 -13.24
N LEU A 243 1.02 -16.89 -14.50
CA LEU A 243 0.23 -17.30 -15.67
C LEU A 243 0.29 -18.82 -15.89
N GLU A 244 1.47 -19.42 -15.79
CA GLU A 244 1.63 -20.86 -15.94
C GLU A 244 0.83 -21.65 -14.89
N LEU A 245 0.86 -21.19 -13.63
CA LEU A 245 0.11 -21.80 -12.53
C LEU A 245 -1.40 -21.79 -12.81
N VAL A 246 -1.98 -20.63 -13.14
CA VAL A 246 -3.44 -20.54 -13.36
C VAL A 246 -3.88 -21.17 -14.66
N SER A 247 -3.04 -21.19 -15.70
CA SER A 247 -3.35 -21.87 -16.97
C SER A 247 -3.63 -23.36 -16.77
N ARG A 248 -2.79 -24.05 -15.99
CA ARG A 248 -2.97 -25.47 -15.65
C ARG A 248 -4.26 -25.71 -14.88
N GLU A 249 -4.51 -24.93 -13.84
CA GLU A 249 -5.72 -25.09 -13.01
C GLU A 249 -7.00 -24.76 -13.78
N LYS A 250 -6.96 -23.74 -14.63
CA LYS A 250 -8.07 -23.37 -15.52
C LYS A 250 -8.39 -24.49 -16.50
N HIS A 251 -7.38 -25.11 -17.10
CA HIS A 251 -7.57 -26.25 -18.01
C HIS A 251 -8.20 -27.44 -17.28
N LEU A 252 -7.68 -27.81 -16.11
CA LEU A 252 -8.24 -28.92 -15.32
C LEU A 252 -9.66 -28.63 -14.84
N ALA A 253 -9.97 -27.39 -14.46
CA ALA A 253 -11.34 -26.99 -14.14
C ALA A 253 -12.26 -27.08 -15.36
N ALA A 254 -11.79 -26.67 -16.54
CA ALA A 254 -12.55 -26.80 -17.79
C ALA A 254 -12.88 -28.26 -18.12
N LEU A 255 -11.92 -29.18 -17.96
CA LEU A 255 -12.16 -30.62 -18.15
C LEU A 255 -13.22 -31.16 -17.19
N ALA A 256 -13.18 -30.77 -15.92
CA ALA A 256 -14.18 -31.17 -14.94
C ALA A 256 -15.58 -30.64 -15.30
N LEU A 257 -15.67 -29.36 -15.67
CA LEU A 257 -16.92 -28.70 -16.07
C LEU A 257 -17.50 -29.27 -17.38
N ALA A 258 -16.66 -29.81 -18.25
CA ALA A 258 -17.06 -30.45 -19.50
C ALA A 258 -17.28 -31.97 -19.37
N SER A 259 -17.10 -32.56 -18.19
CA SER A 259 -17.10 -34.03 -18.01
C SER A 259 -18.42 -34.72 -18.37
N THR A 260 -19.54 -33.99 -18.36
CA THR A 260 -20.87 -34.49 -18.75
C THR A 260 -21.21 -34.24 -20.22
N GLN A 261 -20.33 -33.58 -20.98
CA GLN A 261 -20.56 -33.32 -22.39
C GLN A 261 -20.34 -34.60 -23.21
N PRO A 262 -21.16 -34.85 -24.25
CA PRO A 262 -20.94 -35.98 -25.14
C PRO A 262 -19.57 -35.87 -25.80
N ARG A 263 -18.89 -37.01 -25.98
CA ARG A 263 -17.63 -37.05 -26.74
C ARG A 263 -17.88 -36.55 -28.16
N VAL A 264 -16.93 -35.76 -28.67
CA VAL A 264 -16.93 -35.34 -30.07
C VAL A 264 -16.96 -36.60 -30.93
N LYS A 265 -17.94 -36.69 -31.83
CA LYS A 265 -18.00 -37.78 -32.82
C LYS A 265 -16.94 -37.49 -33.87
N GLU A 266 -16.02 -38.45 -34.07
CA GLU A 266 -15.04 -38.45 -35.15
C GLU A 266 -15.70 -38.49 -36.53
#